data_AF-A0A6J4PYL9-F1
#
_entry.id   AF-A0A6J4PYL9-F1
#
_cell.length_a   1.000
_cell.length_b   1.000
_cell.length_c   1.000
_cell.angle_alpha   90.00
_cell.angle_beta   90.00
_cell.angle_gamma   90.00
#
_symmetry.space_group_name_H-M   'P 1'
#
loop_
_entity.id
_entity.type
_entity.pdbx_description
1 polymer ?
#
loop_
_entity_poly.entity_id
_entity_poly.type
_entity_poly.pdbx_seq_one_letter_code
_entity_poly.pdbx_strand_id
1 'polypeptide(L)' 'MSASLAFGILLSLTGLAGLAFAIYALLRGGKNQKGGIGPISERGIHVIAGIRMLVLGTLSLAAGVYLLVG' A
#
# COMPACT_ATOMS: atom_id res chain seq x y z
N MET A 1 -14.61 19.81 11.65
CA MET A 1 -14.05 19.31 10.37
C MET A 1 -15.18 18.70 9.58
N SER A 2 -15.32 19.00 8.28
CA SER A 2 -16.34 18.35 7.46
C SER A 2 -15.97 16.88 7.25
N ALA A 3 -16.97 16.02 7.06
CA ALA A 3 -16.74 14.60 6.80
C ALA A 3 -15.87 14.39 5.55
N SER A 4 -16.10 15.17 4.48
CA SER A 4 -15.28 15.11 3.26
C SER A 4 -13.81 15.40 3.55
N LEU A 5 -13.51 16.47 4.29
CA LEU A 5 -12.14 16.81 4.66
C LEU A 5 -11.49 15.70 5.50
N ALA A 6 -12.22 15.15 6.46
CA ALA A 6 -11.75 14.06 7.31
C ALA A 6 -11.38 12.81 6.49
N PHE A 7 -12.29 12.37 5.61
CA PHE A 7 -12.06 11.21 4.75
C PHE A 7 -10.98 11.48 3.70
N GLY A 8 -10.92 12.69 3.13
CA GLY A 8 -9.87 13.10 2.20
C GLY A 8 -8.47 12.97 2.80
N ILE A 9 -8.28 13.48 4.02
CA ILE A 9 -7.02 13.34 4.77
C ILE A 9 -6.74 11.87 5.06
N LEU A 10 -7.71 11.14 5.63
CA LEU A 10 -7.53 9.74 6.01
C LEU A 10 -7.10 8.89 4.81
N LEU A 11 -7.85 8.96 3.70
CA LEU A 11 -7.58 8.18 2.49
C LEU A 11 -6.25 8.55 1.85
N SER A 12 -5.87 9.82 1.90
CA SER A 12 -4.56 10.27 1.39
C SER A 12 -3.42 9.69 2.23
N LEU A 13 -3.52 9.74 3.56
CA LEU A 13 -2.52 9.17 4.46
C LEU A 13 -2.43 7.64 4.32
N THR A 14 -3.58 6.96 4.26
CA THR A 14 -3.64 5.51 4.02
C THR A 14 -3.02 5.14 2.66
N GLY A 15 -3.31 5.93 1.63
CA GLY A 15 -2.76 5.74 0.29
C GLY A 15 -1.24 5.87 0.28
N LEU A 16 -0.70 6.94 0.87
CA LEU A 16 0.74 7.15 1.00
C LEU A 16 1.42 6.05 1.80
N ALA A 17 0.84 5.63 2.93
CA ALA A 17 1.37 4.53 3.72
C ALA A 17 1.39 3.21 2.92
N GLY A 18 0.33 2.93 2.16
CA GLY A 18 0.24 1.76 1.29
C GLY A 18 1.28 1.78 0.18
N LEU A 19 1.49 2.94 -0.48
CA LEU A 19 2.51 3.11 -1.52
C LEU A 19 3.94 2.97 -0.96
N ALA A 20 4.21 3.56 0.20
CA ALA A 20 5.50 3.42 0.87
C ALA A 20 5.80 1.96 1.22
N PHE A 21 4.82 1.25 1.77
CA PHE A 21 4.95 -0.18 2.05
C PHE A 21 5.12 -1.00 0.76
N ALA A 22 4.39 -0.68 -0.31
CA ALA A 22 4.51 -1.36 -1.59
C ALA A 22 5.92 -1.25 -2.16
N ILE A 23 6.49 -0.05 -2.17
CA ILE A 23 7.87 0.19 -2.62
C ILE A 23 8.85 -0.61 -1.78
N TYR A 24 8.70 -0.57 -0.45
CA TYR A 24 9.53 -1.36 0.46
C TYR A 24 9.43 -2.87 0.16
N ALA A 25 8.22 -3.41 0.07
CA ALA A 25 7.97 -4.83 -0.10
C ALA A 25 8.49 -5.34 -1.46
N LEU A 26 8.27 -4.58 -2.53
CA LEU A 26 8.73 -4.92 -3.87
C LEU A 26 10.25 -4.88 -4.00
N LEU A 27 10.91 -3.89 -3.39
CA LEU A 27 12.36 -3.74 -3.52
C LEU A 27 13.11 -4.62 -2.52
N ARG A 28 12.69 -4.64 -1.27
CA ARG A 28 13.47 -5.20 -0.14
C ARG A 28 12.78 -6.35 0.59
N GLY A 29 11.46 -6.45 0.55
CA GLY A 29 10.70 -7.44 1.30
C GLY A 29 11.17 -8.88 1.06
N GLY A 30 11.33 -9.67 2.11
CA GLY A 30 11.76 -11.07 2.05
C GLY A 30 13.14 -11.35 1.45
N LYS A 31 13.96 -10.33 1.15
CA LYS A 31 15.31 -10.54 0.59
C LYS A 31 16.20 -11.21 1.64
N ASN A 32 16.86 -12.30 1.25
CA ASN A 32 17.73 -13.12 2.10
C ASN A 32 17.04 -13.76 3.33
N GLN A 33 15.71 -13.79 3.37
CA GLN A 33 14.97 -14.47 4.43
C GLN A 33 14.66 -15.91 4.02
N LYS A 34 14.81 -16.85 4.96
CA LYS A 34 14.41 -18.25 4.79
C LYS A 34 12.97 -18.39 5.30
N GLY A 35 12.12 -19.08 4.54
CA GLY A 35 10.71 -19.23 4.87
C GLY A 35 9.82 -19.18 3.62
N GLY A 36 8.51 -19.22 3.84
CA GLY A 36 7.51 -19.20 2.80
C GLY A 36 6.22 -19.93 3.21
N ILE A 37 5.23 -19.89 2.32
CA ILE A 37 3.95 -20.58 2.47
C ILE A 37 3.78 -21.48 1.26
N GLY A 38 3.84 -22.80 1.49
CA GLY A 38 3.77 -23.80 0.42
C GLY A 38 4.83 -23.57 -0.65
N PRO A 39 4.46 -23.48 -1.94
CA PRO A 39 5.42 -23.29 -3.03
C PRO A 39 5.97 -21.87 -3.14
N ILE A 40 5.46 -20.92 -2.34
CA ILE A 40 5.81 -19.50 -2.45
C ILE A 40 6.89 -19.16 -1.43
N SER A 41 8.01 -18.62 -1.91
CA SER A 41 9.10 -18.14 -1.05
C SER A 41 8.71 -16.88 -0.27
N GLU A 42 9.43 -16.59 0.83
CA GLU A 42 9.24 -15.37 1.61
C GLU A 42 9.31 -14.09 0.76
N ARG A 43 10.22 -14.05 -0.22
CA ARG A 43 10.30 -12.97 -1.21
C ARG A 43 9.04 -12.89 -2.08
N GLY A 44 8.52 -14.02 -2.53
CA GLY A 44 7.28 -14.10 -3.31
C GLY A 44 6.09 -13.54 -2.54
N ILE A 45 5.96 -13.89 -1.26
CA ILE A 45 4.88 -13.37 -0.39
C ILE A 45 4.96 -11.84 -0.29
N HIS A 46 6.15 -11.30 -0.06
CA HIS A 46 6.36 -9.86 0.01
C HIS A 46 6.08 -9.15 -1.32
N VAL A 47 6.41 -9.76 -2.45
CA VAL A 47 6.07 -9.20 -3.77
C VAL A 47 4.56 -9.15 -3.96
N ILE A 48 3.83 -10.24 -3.65
CA ILE A 48 2.36 -10.28 -3.75
C ILE A 48 1.73 -9.23 -2.83
N ALA A 49 2.20 -9.14 -1.58
CA ALA A 49 1.76 -8.12 -0.64
C ALA A 49 2.07 -6.70 -1.17
N GLY A 50 3.24 -6.50 -1.75
CA GLY A 50 3.66 -5.24 -2.35
C GLY A 50 2.75 -4.81 -3.50
N ILE A 51 2.42 -5.72 -4.43
CA ILE A 51 1.49 -5.44 -5.54
C ILE A 51 0.10 -5.08 -5.01
N ARG A 52 -0.42 -5.85 -4.04
CA ARG A 52 -1.73 -5.56 -3.42
C ARG A 52 -1.75 -4.17 -2.81
N MET A 53 -0.71 -3.82 -2.07
CA MET A 53 -0.61 -2.52 -1.40
C MET A 53 -0.34 -1.38 -2.39
N LEU A 54 0.30 -1.64 -3.53
CA LEU A 54 0.44 -0.67 -4.61
C LEU A 54 -0.95 -0.30 -5.16
N VAL A 55 -1.75 -1.30 -5.53
CA VAL A 55 -3.10 -1.08 -6.06
C VAL A 55 -4.00 -0.37 -5.05
N LEU A 56 -4.08 -0.89 -3.83
CA LEU A 56 -4.92 -0.28 -2.78
C LEU A 56 -4.43 1.11 -2.38
N GLY A 57 -3.11 1.29 -2.30
CA GLY A 57 -2.48 2.58 -1.98
C GLY A 57 -2.78 3.64 -3.03
N THR A 58 -2.64 3.31 -4.32
CA THR A 58 -2.95 4.23 -5.42
C THR A 58 -4.44 4.60 -5.42
N LEU A 59 -5.35 3.62 -5.28
CA LEU A 59 -6.79 3.88 -5.26
C LEU A 59 -7.20 4.74 -4.06
N SER A 60 -6.68 4.44 -2.87
CA SER A 60 -6.93 5.23 -1.66
C SER A 60 -6.42 6.66 -1.80
N LEU A 61 -5.19 6.83 -2.33
CA LEU A 61 -4.63 8.16 -2.53
C LEU A 61 -5.44 8.96 -3.54
N ALA A 62 -5.85 8.36 -4.66
CA ALA A 62 -6.67 9.01 -5.67
C ALA A 62 -8.02 9.46 -5.10
N ALA A 63 -8.70 8.60 -4.33
CA ALA A 63 -9.95 8.95 -3.66
C ALA A 63 -9.74 10.06 -2.61
N GLY A 64 -8.64 10.01 -1.86
CA GLY A 64 -8.28 11.05 -0.88
C GLY A 64 -8.06 12.41 -1.53
N VAL A 65 -7.24 12.46 -2.58
CA VAL A 65 -7.00 13.68 -3.37
C VAL A 65 -8.28 14.22 -3.98
N TYR A 66 -9.13 13.34 -4.52
CA TYR A 66 -10.42 13.73 -5.07
C TYR A 66 -11.30 14.43 -4.02
N LEU A 67 -11.38 13.92 -2.78
CA LEU A 67 -12.19 14.55 -1.71
C LEU A 67 -11.58 15.83 -1.12
N LEU A 68 -10.28 16.06 -1.34
CA LEU A 68 -9.57 17.26 -0.86
C LEU A 68 -9.61 18.41 -1.87
N VAL A 69 -9.68 18.09 -3.16
CA VAL A 69 -9.56 19.06 -4.25
C VAL A 69 -10.88 19.23 -5.02
N GLY A 70 -11.73 18.21 -5.05
CA GLY A 70 -13.09 18.25 -5.62
C GLY A 70 -14.11 18.71 -4.61
#